data_AF-A0A7S0T4D9-F1
#
_entry.id   AF-A0A7S0T4D9-F1
#
_cell.length_a   1.000
_cell.length_b   1.000
_cell.length_c   1.000
_cell.angle_alpha   90.00
_cell.angle_beta   90.00
_cell.angle_gamma   90.00
#
_symmetry.space_group_name_H-M   'P 1'
#
loop_
_entity.id
_entity.type
_entity.pdbx_description
1 polymer ?
#
loop_
_entity_poly.entity_id
_entity_poly.type
_entity_poly.pdbx_seq_one_letter_code
_entity_poly.pdbx_strand_id
1 'polypeptide(L)'
;RQKGAHVTDAVVVVEGTNDARAVTRAVTPSGGTLTLKGSYNAKMGHYNVPAEVMRLVAAAAAAHPQVIVLTDSDTAGRQLRSRIVQEVPGALHAFLGTHESSAAADTRYHHAGNVGVEHATPRAIRRALNAARTAASAGGSAGVARAVFAREDLRRLGLCGPQGGEAAPDPLWKALGGVAARRRLVGEFLGVGDCDARQLLRQMNLFFSKSEVDAAVASLPKDGEAVPAKLTDGGSDKGTGAAKEPDFDLFAYVAPGEAPPGFR
;
A
#
# COMPACT_ATOMS: atom_id res chain seq x y z
N ARG A 1 5.40 -30.60 -0.15
CA ARG A 1 4.18 -30.24 -0.90
C ARG A 1 3.14 -29.73 0.09
N GLN A 2 3.09 -28.42 0.37
CA GLN A 2 1.99 -27.83 1.14
C GLN A 2 0.80 -27.71 0.19
N LYS A 3 -0.35 -28.33 0.53
CA LYS A 3 -1.63 -27.98 -0.11
C LYS A 3 -1.85 -26.50 0.23
N GLY A 4 -1.67 -25.61 -0.74
CA GLY A 4 -1.78 -24.18 -0.55
C GLY A 4 -3.22 -23.87 -0.14
N ALA A 5 -3.42 -23.43 1.10
CA ALA A 5 -4.71 -22.91 1.52
C ALA A 5 -5.05 -21.72 0.61
N HIS A 6 -6.21 -21.81 -0.04
CA HIS A 6 -6.65 -20.82 -1.01
C HIS A 6 -7.06 -19.56 -0.27
N VAL A 7 -7.00 -18.40 -0.94
CA VAL A 7 -7.54 -17.13 -0.41
C VAL A 7 -8.98 -17.25 0.10
N THR A 8 -9.74 -18.20 -0.45
CA THR A 8 -11.11 -18.54 -0.04
C THR A 8 -11.19 -19.17 1.35
N ASP A 9 -10.09 -19.65 1.93
CA ASP A 9 -10.03 -20.29 3.25
C ASP A 9 -9.57 -19.32 4.36
N ALA A 10 -9.47 -18.03 4.04
CA ALA A 10 -8.98 -16.99 4.94
C ALA A 10 -10.12 -16.21 5.62
N VAL A 11 -9.77 -15.51 6.71
CA VAL A 11 -10.49 -14.32 7.18
C VAL A 11 -9.81 -13.09 6.58
N VAL A 12 -10.56 -12.19 5.94
CA VAL A 12 -9.98 -10.96 5.38
C VAL A 12 -10.27 -9.78 6.31
N VAL A 13 -9.21 -9.16 6.82
CA VAL A 13 -9.26 -8.00 7.71
C VAL A 13 -9.06 -6.74 6.89
N VAL A 14 -10.01 -5.82 6.94
CA VAL A 14 -10.02 -4.57 6.18
C VAL A 14 -10.22 -3.35 7.09
N GLU A 15 -10.01 -2.15 6.57
CA GLU A 15 -10.12 -0.92 7.36
C GLU A 15 -11.57 -0.60 7.75
N GLY A 16 -12.46 -0.54 6.76
CA GLY A 16 -13.85 -0.15 6.90
C GLY A 16 -14.87 -1.03 6.18
N THR A 17 -16.14 -0.63 6.28
CA THR A 17 -17.27 -1.39 5.74
C THR A 17 -17.32 -1.39 4.21
N ASN A 18 -16.88 -0.32 3.56
CA ASN A 18 -16.87 -0.24 2.10
C ASN A 18 -15.82 -1.19 1.50
N ASP A 19 -14.66 -1.29 2.15
CA ASP A 19 -13.60 -2.25 1.79
C ASP A 19 -14.11 -3.69 1.95
N ALA A 20 -14.83 -3.98 3.03
CA ALA A 20 -15.40 -5.30 3.26
C ALA A 20 -16.37 -5.67 2.13
N ARG A 21 -17.18 -4.71 1.67
CA ARG A 21 -18.07 -4.91 0.51
C ARG A 21 -17.27 -5.13 -0.77
N ALA A 22 -16.18 -4.39 -0.99
CA ALA A 22 -15.33 -4.54 -2.17
C ALA A 22 -14.63 -5.91 -2.21
N VAL A 23 -14.13 -6.36 -1.07
CA VAL A 23 -13.58 -7.72 -0.91
C VAL A 23 -14.65 -8.76 -1.20
N THR A 24 -15.84 -8.67 -0.60
CA THR A 24 -16.93 -9.64 -0.84
C THR A 24 -17.38 -9.70 -2.30
N ARG A 25 -17.34 -8.58 -3.04
CA ARG A 25 -17.59 -8.55 -4.49
C ARG A 25 -16.48 -9.25 -5.28
N ALA A 26 -15.25 -9.25 -4.78
CA ALA A 26 -14.09 -9.81 -5.45
C ALA A 26 -13.90 -11.31 -5.16
N VAL A 27 -14.15 -11.72 -3.91
CA VAL A 27 -13.99 -13.08 -3.40
C VAL A 27 -14.90 -13.26 -2.19
N THR A 28 -15.43 -14.46 -1.99
CA THR A 28 -16.18 -14.82 -0.78
C THR A 28 -15.27 -15.62 0.15
N PRO A 29 -14.58 -14.97 1.12
CA PRO A 29 -13.76 -15.68 2.09
C PRO A 29 -14.63 -16.51 3.04
N SER A 30 -14.30 -17.78 3.25
CA SER A 30 -15.07 -18.69 4.12
C SER A 30 -15.01 -18.29 5.59
N GLY A 31 -13.92 -17.66 6.03
CA GLY A 31 -13.81 -17.04 7.36
C GLY A 31 -14.50 -15.67 7.47
N GLY A 32 -15.08 -15.16 6.38
CA GLY A 32 -15.73 -13.86 6.33
C GLY A 32 -14.75 -12.68 6.33
N THR A 33 -15.28 -11.50 6.59
CA THR A 33 -14.53 -10.24 6.67
C THR A 33 -14.61 -9.63 8.06
N LEU A 34 -13.51 -9.04 8.52
CA LEU A 34 -13.42 -8.29 9.78
C LEU A 34 -12.99 -6.85 9.49
N THR A 35 -13.55 -5.88 10.22
CA THR A 35 -13.23 -4.46 10.03
C THR A 35 -12.41 -3.94 11.20
N LEU A 36 -11.34 -3.19 10.91
CA LEU A 36 -10.45 -2.62 11.93
C LEU A 36 -11.09 -1.42 12.65
N LYS A 37 -11.97 -0.68 11.97
CA LYS A 37 -12.64 0.51 12.53
C LYS A 37 -11.62 1.47 13.17
N GLY A 38 -10.52 1.69 12.46
CA GLY A 38 -9.42 2.52 12.93
C GLY A 38 -9.89 3.94 13.24
N SER A 39 -9.32 4.55 14.26
CA SER A 39 -9.59 5.96 14.59
C SER A 39 -8.31 6.69 14.97
N TYR A 40 -8.21 7.95 14.57
CA TYR A 40 -7.06 8.77 14.90
C TYR A 40 -7.08 9.14 16.38
N ASN A 41 -6.01 8.81 17.10
CA ASN A 41 -5.85 9.19 18.50
C ASN A 41 -4.96 10.44 18.58
N ALA A 42 -5.59 11.61 18.77
CA ALA A 42 -4.88 12.88 18.86
C ALA A 42 -3.84 12.94 19.99
N LYS A 43 -4.03 12.20 21.10
CA LYS A 43 -3.08 12.17 22.23
C LYS A 43 -1.81 11.38 21.88
N MET A 44 -1.95 10.35 21.05
CA MET A 44 -0.84 9.48 20.66
C MET A 44 -0.22 9.86 19.31
N GLY A 45 -0.87 10.74 18.54
CA GLY A 45 -0.41 11.21 17.23
C GLY A 45 -0.49 10.14 16.13
N HIS A 46 -1.29 9.09 16.31
CA HIS A 46 -1.43 8.00 15.33
C HIS A 46 -2.80 7.32 15.42
N TYR A 47 -3.16 6.60 14.36
CA TYR A 47 -4.36 5.76 14.26
C TYR A 47 -4.21 4.52 15.13
N ASN A 48 -5.25 4.20 15.90
CA ASN A 48 -5.31 2.97 16.69
C ASN A 48 -6.44 2.05 16.19
N VAL A 49 -6.27 0.77 16.48
CA VAL A 49 -7.33 -0.23 16.39
C VAL A 49 -7.90 -0.46 17.81
N PRO A 50 -9.23 -0.43 18.01
CA PRO A 50 -9.83 -0.74 19.30
C PRO A 50 -9.39 -2.10 19.85
N ALA A 51 -9.11 -2.19 21.15
CA ALA A 51 -8.59 -3.41 21.77
C ALA A 51 -9.53 -4.63 21.64
N GLU A 52 -10.84 -4.41 21.53
CA GLU A 52 -11.81 -5.47 21.26
C GLU A 52 -11.65 -6.02 19.83
N VAL A 53 -11.53 -5.13 18.84
CA VAL A 53 -11.31 -5.52 17.45
C VAL A 53 -10.00 -6.27 17.30
N MET A 54 -8.96 -5.88 18.03
CA MET A 54 -7.69 -6.60 18.00
C MET A 54 -7.77 -8.00 18.58
N ARG A 55 -8.54 -8.17 19.65
CA ARG A 55 -8.84 -9.51 20.19
C ARG A 55 -9.58 -10.38 19.17
N LEU A 56 -10.48 -9.80 18.37
CA LEU A 56 -11.16 -10.54 17.30
C LEU A 56 -10.18 -10.95 16.19
N VAL A 57 -9.26 -10.09 15.78
CA VAL A 57 -8.24 -10.43 14.77
C VAL A 57 -7.31 -11.53 15.29
N ALA A 58 -6.88 -11.45 16.55
CA ALA A 58 -6.06 -12.48 17.17
C ALA A 58 -6.81 -13.83 17.31
N ALA A 59 -8.08 -13.79 17.71
CA ALA A 59 -8.92 -14.99 17.77
C ALA A 59 -9.11 -15.62 16.38
N ALA A 60 -9.33 -14.79 15.35
CA ALA A 60 -9.40 -15.27 13.97
C ALA A 60 -8.10 -15.94 13.52
N ALA A 61 -6.95 -15.39 13.88
CA ALA A 61 -5.64 -15.98 13.55
C ALA A 61 -5.38 -17.31 14.26
N ALA A 62 -6.00 -17.55 15.41
CA ALA A 62 -5.95 -18.84 16.12
C ALA A 62 -6.96 -19.85 15.56
N ALA A 63 -8.12 -19.40 15.06
CA ALA A 63 -9.22 -20.26 14.64
C ALA A 63 -9.20 -20.61 13.14
N HIS A 64 -8.52 -19.81 12.31
CA HIS A 64 -8.51 -19.99 10.86
C HIS A 64 -7.09 -20.25 10.32
N PRO A 65 -6.96 -20.99 9.21
CA PRO A 65 -5.65 -21.27 8.61
C PRO A 65 -4.89 -20.01 8.21
N GLN A 66 -5.61 -18.96 7.81
CA GLN A 66 -5.04 -17.70 7.35
C GLN A 66 -5.91 -16.52 7.78
N VAL A 67 -5.24 -15.44 8.18
CA VAL A 67 -5.81 -14.10 8.29
C VAL A 67 -5.06 -13.20 7.34
N ILE A 68 -5.76 -12.54 6.41
CA ILE A 68 -5.16 -11.66 5.42
C ILE A 68 -5.62 -10.23 5.67
N VAL A 69 -4.67 -9.34 5.90
CA VAL A 69 -4.89 -7.91 6.11
C VAL A 69 -4.79 -7.16 4.77
N LEU A 70 -5.85 -6.45 4.39
CA LEU A 70 -5.89 -5.55 3.24
C LEU A 70 -6.42 -4.19 3.69
N THR A 71 -5.51 -3.23 3.86
CA THR A 71 -5.82 -1.83 4.21
C THR A 71 -5.58 -0.92 3.02
N ASP A 72 -6.01 0.33 3.15
CA ASP A 72 -5.73 1.39 2.19
C ASP A 72 -4.22 1.64 2.06
N SER A 73 -3.84 2.14 0.88
CA SER A 73 -2.46 2.45 0.49
C SER A 73 -2.10 3.88 0.88
N ASP A 74 -2.36 4.24 2.12
CA ASP A 74 -2.21 5.57 2.68
C ASP A 74 -1.49 5.53 4.05
N THR A 75 -1.48 6.66 4.78
CA THR A 75 -0.85 6.71 6.09
C THR A 75 -1.68 6.02 7.18
N ALA A 76 -3.01 6.11 7.16
CA ALA A 76 -3.85 5.49 8.16
C ALA A 76 -3.77 3.96 8.07
N GLY A 77 -4.00 3.40 6.88
CA GLY A 77 -3.91 1.98 6.59
C GLY A 77 -2.54 1.41 6.94
N ARG A 78 -1.43 2.12 6.64
CA ARG A 78 -0.08 1.70 7.06
C ARG A 78 0.11 1.65 8.58
N GLN A 79 -0.48 2.59 9.32
CA GLN A 79 -0.40 2.61 10.79
C GLN A 79 -1.22 1.47 11.40
N LEU A 80 -2.45 1.25 10.92
CA LEU A 80 -3.29 0.13 11.33
C LEU A 80 -2.61 -1.20 11.03
N ARG A 81 -2.05 -1.36 9.83
CA ARG A 81 -1.25 -2.53 9.44
C ARG A 81 -0.08 -2.77 10.38
N SER A 82 0.66 -1.72 10.72
CA SER A 82 1.79 -1.82 11.65
C SER A 82 1.36 -2.29 13.04
N ARG A 83 0.14 -1.96 13.48
CA ARG A 83 -0.43 -2.48 14.71
C ARG A 83 -0.72 -3.98 14.62
N ILE A 84 -1.27 -4.45 13.50
CA ILE A 84 -1.49 -5.89 13.29
C ILE A 84 -0.18 -6.67 13.29
N VAL A 85 0.88 -6.16 12.63
CA VAL A 85 2.20 -6.80 12.65
C VAL A 85 2.71 -6.99 14.08
N GLN A 86 2.45 -6.03 14.97
CA GLN A 86 2.88 -6.11 16.37
C GLN A 86 2.07 -7.14 17.16
N GLU A 87 0.75 -7.18 17.00
CA GLU A 87 -0.12 -8.03 17.85
C GLU A 87 -0.38 -9.42 17.26
N VAL A 88 -0.35 -9.56 15.94
CA VAL A 88 -0.67 -10.78 15.20
C VAL A 88 0.39 -11.02 14.12
N PRO A 89 1.64 -11.36 14.50
CA PRO A 89 2.76 -11.49 13.57
C PRO A 89 2.59 -12.58 12.50
N GLY A 90 1.74 -13.58 12.76
CA GLY A 90 1.39 -14.63 11.79
C GLY A 90 0.40 -14.20 10.70
N ALA A 91 -0.19 -13.00 10.79
CA ALA A 91 -1.09 -12.50 9.77
C ALA A 91 -0.37 -12.29 8.44
N LEU A 92 -1.06 -12.61 7.35
CA LEU A 92 -0.65 -12.28 6.00
C LEU A 92 -1.09 -10.85 5.66
N HIS A 93 -0.34 -10.20 4.79
CA HIS A 93 -0.53 -8.81 4.42
C HIS A 93 -0.58 -8.69 2.90
N ALA A 94 -1.71 -8.20 2.39
CA ALA A 94 -1.95 -7.87 0.99
C ALA A 94 -1.77 -6.37 0.75
N PHE A 95 -1.37 -6.01 -0.47
CA PHE A 95 -1.07 -4.63 -0.87
C PHE A 95 -1.72 -4.34 -2.23
N LEU A 96 -2.28 -3.14 -2.34
CA LEU A 96 -2.77 -2.56 -3.60
C LEU A 96 -1.99 -1.27 -3.82
N GLY A 97 -1.46 -1.08 -5.02
CA GLY A 97 -0.86 0.20 -5.37
C GLY A 97 -1.95 1.27 -5.48
N THR A 98 -1.62 2.52 -5.18
CA THR A 98 -2.58 3.63 -5.21
C THR A 98 -3.25 3.79 -6.58
N HIS A 99 -2.53 3.51 -7.67
CA HIS A 99 -3.05 3.51 -9.04
C HIS A 99 -4.17 2.48 -9.28
N GLU A 100 -4.30 1.48 -8.42
CA GLU A 100 -5.28 0.40 -8.52
C GLU A 100 -6.45 0.55 -7.55
N SER A 101 -6.31 1.46 -6.59
CA SER A 101 -7.23 1.71 -5.48
C SER A 101 -7.63 3.18 -5.40
N SER A 102 -7.48 3.95 -6.48
CA SER A 102 -7.92 5.34 -6.53
C SER A 102 -9.23 5.50 -7.30
N ALA A 103 -10.12 6.37 -6.80
CA ALA A 103 -11.35 6.73 -7.49
C ALA A 103 -11.04 7.33 -8.87
N ALA A 104 -11.55 6.72 -9.93
CA ALA A 104 -11.31 7.17 -11.31
C ALA A 104 -12.07 8.47 -11.67
N ALA A 105 -13.14 8.79 -10.93
CA ALA A 105 -13.99 9.95 -11.18
C ALA A 105 -14.59 10.48 -9.87
N ASP A 106 -15.03 11.74 -9.90
CA ASP A 106 -15.81 12.33 -8.83
C ASP A 106 -17.12 11.55 -8.62
N THR A 107 -17.44 11.31 -7.36
CA THR A 107 -18.71 10.74 -6.91
C THR A 107 -19.36 11.66 -5.90
N ARG A 108 -20.58 11.35 -5.48
CA ARG A 108 -21.28 12.07 -4.40
C ARG A 108 -20.48 12.13 -3.09
N TYR A 109 -19.59 11.17 -2.86
CA TYR A 109 -18.91 10.98 -1.57
C TYR A 109 -17.38 11.07 -1.65
N HIS A 110 -16.81 11.02 -2.85
CA HIS A 110 -15.36 10.95 -3.06
C HIS A 110 -14.95 11.75 -4.28
N HIS A 111 -13.85 12.49 -4.18
CA HIS A 111 -13.23 13.14 -5.33
C HIS A 111 -12.43 12.14 -6.16
N ALA A 112 -12.25 12.43 -7.45
CA ALA A 112 -11.31 11.73 -8.29
C ALA A 112 -9.92 11.74 -7.62
N GLY A 113 -9.27 10.59 -7.61
CA GLY A 113 -8.01 10.37 -6.92
C GLY A 113 -8.12 10.08 -5.42
N ASN A 114 -9.33 9.91 -4.86
CA ASN A 114 -9.47 9.39 -3.51
C ASN A 114 -8.97 7.95 -3.42
N VAL A 115 -8.11 7.64 -2.45
CA VAL A 115 -7.47 6.33 -2.29
C VAL A 115 -8.25 5.47 -1.31
N GLY A 116 -8.54 4.22 -1.67
CA GLY A 116 -9.21 3.26 -0.81
C GLY A 116 -9.46 1.90 -1.48
N VAL A 117 -9.47 0.82 -0.69
CA VAL A 117 -9.74 -0.54 -1.19
C VAL A 117 -11.11 -0.62 -1.89
N GLU A 118 -12.07 0.21 -1.50
CA GLU A 118 -13.39 0.24 -2.12
C GLU A 118 -13.40 0.65 -3.59
N HIS A 119 -12.36 1.36 -4.05
CA HIS A 119 -12.20 1.81 -5.43
C HIS A 119 -11.48 0.77 -6.30
N ALA A 120 -10.92 -0.27 -5.70
CA ALA A 120 -10.18 -1.28 -6.43
C ALA A 120 -11.09 -2.24 -7.23
N THR A 121 -10.60 -2.64 -8.40
CA THR A 121 -11.30 -3.64 -9.20
C THR A 121 -11.29 -5.02 -8.52
N PRO A 122 -12.32 -5.87 -8.73
CA PRO A 122 -12.32 -7.24 -8.23
C PRO A 122 -11.07 -8.05 -8.61
N ARG A 123 -10.52 -7.79 -9.80
CA ARG A 123 -9.29 -8.43 -10.28
C ARG A 123 -8.08 -8.00 -9.45
N ALA A 124 -7.92 -6.70 -9.18
CA ALA A 124 -6.83 -6.18 -8.37
C ALA A 124 -6.88 -6.74 -6.94
N ILE A 125 -8.06 -6.76 -6.32
CA ILE A 125 -8.25 -7.33 -4.97
C ILE A 125 -7.85 -8.81 -4.94
N ARG A 126 -8.33 -9.63 -5.89
CA ARG A 126 -7.96 -11.06 -5.95
C ARG A 126 -6.45 -11.26 -6.10
N ARG A 127 -5.80 -10.46 -6.96
CA ARG A 127 -4.34 -10.51 -7.13
C ARG A 127 -3.62 -10.15 -5.83
N ALA A 128 -4.02 -9.05 -5.18
CA ALA A 128 -3.42 -8.59 -3.93
C ALA A 128 -3.53 -9.64 -2.82
N LEU A 129 -4.70 -10.25 -2.65
CA LEU A 129 -4.92 -11.28 -1.63
C LEU A 129 -4.13 -12.57 -1.94
N ASN A 130 -4.02 -12.97 -3.21
CA ASN A 130 -3.20 -14.13 -3.59
C ASN A 130 -1.69 -13.88 -3.40
N ALA A 131 -1.24 -12.63 -3.44
CA ALA A 131 0.15 -12.23 -3.21
C ALA A 131 0.45 -11.87 -1.74
N ALA A 132 -0.49 -12.15 -0.83
CA ALA A 132 -0.36 -11.83 0.57
C ALA A 132 0.79 -12.62 1.22
N ARG A 133 1.46 -11.98 2.18
CA ARG A 133 2.70 -12.49 2.79
C ARG A 133 2.81 -12.11 4.26
N THR A 134 3.55 -12.88 5.04
CA THR A 134 3.85 -12.51 6.42
C THR A 134 4.81 -11.32 6.48
N ALA A 135 4.72 -10.54 7.55
CA ALA A 135 5.73 -9.54 7.84
C ALA A 135 7.01 -10.23 8.33
N ALA A 136 8.17 -9.70 7.94
CA ALA A 136 9.45 -10.10 8.52
C ALA A 136 9.63 -9.50 9.92
N SER A 137 8.82 -9.93 10.88
CA SER A 137 8.82 -9.50 12.28
C SER A 137 8.26 -10.61 13.16
N ALA A 138 8.81 -10.76 14.37
CA ALA A 138 8.24 -11.65 15.38
C ALA A 138 7.11 -10.98 16.21
N GLY A 139 6.71 -9.75 15.85
CA GLY A 139 5.71 -8.98 16.58
C GLY A 139 6.26 -8.30 17.83
N GLY A 140 5.36 -7.74 18.64
CA GLY A 140 5.69 -6.99 19.85
C GLY A 140 6.76 -5.93 19.61
N SER A 141 7.80 -5.97 20.45
CA SER A 141 8.96 -5.06 20.40
C SER A 141 10.12 -5.59 19.54
N ALA A 142 9.97 -6.74 18.87
CA ALA A 142 11.07 -7.38 18.13
C ALA A 142 11.53 -6.60 16.89
N GLY A 143 10.69 -5.70 16.38
CA GLY A 143 11.03 -4.87 15.22
C GLY A 143 11.13 -5.68 13.93
N VAL A 144 11.99 -5.23 13.01
CA VAL A 144 12.15 -5.85 11.69
C VAL A 144 13.24 -6.92 11.75
N ALA A 145 12.91 -8.14 11.36
CA ALA A 145 13.79 -9.31 11.47
C ALA A 145 14.72 -9.51 10.26
N ARG A 146 14.57 -8.71 9.20
CA ARG A 146 15.42 -8.77 8.00
C ARG A 146 16.06 -7.42 7.67
N ALA A 147 17.22 -7.48 7.03
CA ALA A 147 18.00 -6.33 6.59
C ALA A 147 18.39 -6.51 5.10
N VAL A 148 17.38 -6.61 4.24
CA VAL A 148 17.58 -6.75 2.77
C VAL A 148 17.96 -5.41 2.14
N PHE A 149 17.49 -4.32 2.75
CA PHE A 149 17.72 -2.95 2.32
C PHE A 149 18.34 -2.15 3.46
N ALA A 150 19.21 -1.21 3.11
CA ALA A 150 19.80 -0.22 3.98
C ALA A 150 19.54 1.21 3.46
N ARG A 151 19.89 2.21 4.26
CA ARG A 151 19.83 3.62 3.84
C ARG A 151 20.63 3.86 2.55
N GLU A 152 21.75 3.16 2.38
CA GLU A 152 22.59 3.29 1.19
C GLU A 152 21.87 2.84 -0.09
N ASP A 153 20.98 1.84 0.01
CA ASP A 153 20.10 1.47 -1.11
C ASP A 153 19.12 2.58 -1.44
N LEU A 154 18.52 3.22 -0.43
CA LEU A 154 17.65 4.38 -0.67
C LEU A 154 18.40 5.54 -1.32
N ARG A 155 19.66 5.76 -0.94
CA ARG A 155 20.51 6.81 -1.55
C ARG A 155 20.77 6.49 -3.01
N ARG A 156 21.20 5.25 -3.32
CA ARG A 156 21.46 4.79 -4.68
C ARG A 156 20.22 4.85 -5.58
N LEU A 157 19.03 4.58 -5.04
CA LEU A 157 17.75 4.64 -5.77
C LEU A 157 17.17 6.08 -5.87
N GLY A 158 17.81 7.07 -5.24
CA GLY A 158 17.33 8.46 -5.22
C GLY A 158 16.07 8.67 -4.36
N LEU A 159 15.92 7.87 -3.29
CA LEU A 159 14.77 7.87 -2.36
C LEU A 159 15.10 8.52 -1.00
N CYS A 160 16.37 8.82 -0.73
CA CYS A 160 16.78 9.69 0.38
C CYS A 160 17.89 10.67 -0.04
N GLY A 161 17.93 11.84 0.61
CA GLY A 161 19.01 12.82 0.42
C GLY A 161 20.31 12.42 1.13
N PRO A 162 21.42 13.11 0.83
CA PRO A 162 22.71 12.90 1.48
C PRO A 162 22.64 13.23 2.99
N GLN A 163 23.66 12.84 3.75
CA GLN A 163 23.67 12.94 5.21
C GLN A 163 24.51 14.15 5.66
N GLY A 164 24.18 14.75 6.80
CA GLY A 164 25.11 15.64 7.51
C GLY A 164 25.47 16.97 6.83
N GLY A 165 24.51 17.71 6.29
CA GLY A 165 24.76 19.05 5.73
C GLY A 165 25.45 19.06 4.35
N GLU A 166 25.68 17.88 3.77
CA GLU A 166 26.04 17.73 2.36
C GLU A 166 24.97 18.31 1.43
N ALA A 167 25.39 18.69 0.23
CA ALA A 167 24.61 19.49 -0.73
C ALA A 167 23.21 18.93 -1.01
N ALA A 168 22.31 19.83 -1.43
CA ALA A 168 20.93 19.56 -1.83
C ALA A 168 20.80 18.30 -2.74
N PRO A 169 19.59 17.69 -2.85
CA PRO A 169 19.38 16.49 -3.66
C PRO A 169 20.07 16.59 -5.01
N ASP A 170 20.75 15.51 -5.42
CA ASP A 170 21.50 15.42 -6.68
C ASP A 170 20.72 16.11 -7.82
N PRO A 171 21.37 16.95 -8.66
CA PRO A 171 20.73 17.62 -9.79
C PRO A 171 19.85 16.69 -10.63
N LEU A 172 20.26 15.44 -10.82
CA LEU A 172 19.48 14.40 -11.50
C LEU A 172 18.13 14.19 -10.82
N TRP A 173 18.12 13.92 -9.51
CA TRP A 173 16.88 13.66 -8.78
C TRP A 173 16.03 14.91 -8.66
N LYS A 174 16.65 16.10 -8.60
CA LYS A 174 15.93 17.37 -8.62
C LYS A 174 15.17 17.58 -9.94
N ALA A 175 15.78 17.24 -11.07
CA ALA A 175 15.12 17.27 -12.37
C ALA A 175 13.95 16.27 -12.43
N LEU A 176 14.09 15.13 -11.77
CA LEU A 176 13.07 14.07 -11.67
C LEU A 176 12.04 14.29 -10.54
N GLY A 177 11.72 15.55 -10.22
CA GLY A 177 10.71 15.92 -9.21
C GLY A 177 11.18 15.89 -7.76
N GLY A 178 12.44 15.54 -7.51
CA GLY A 178 13.03 15.48 -6.18
C GLY A 178 12.80 14.16 -5.45
N VAL A 179 13.65 13.93 -4.45
CA VAL A 179 13.67 12.70 -3.66
C VAL A 179 12.35 12.43 -2.93
N ALA A 180 11.64 13.48 -2.50
CA ALA A 180 10.36 13.34 -1.82
C ALA A 180 9.27 12.80 -2.75
N ALA A 181 9.13 13.35 -3.96
CA ALA A 181 8.16 12.90 -4.95
C ALA A 181 8.45 11.46 -5.40
N ARG A 182 9.73 11.14 -5.66
CA ARG A 182 10.16 9.77 -6.00
C ARG A 182 9.80 8.78 -4.90
N ARG A 183 10.04 9.13 -3.63
CA ARG A 183 9.68 8.28 -2.49
C ARG A 183 8.18 8.09 -2.35
N ARG A 184 7.39 9.15 -2.56
CA ARG A 184 5.92 9.09 -2.57
C ARG A 184 5.44 8.08 -3.61
N LEU A 185 5.90 8.22 -4.86
CA LEU A 185 5.50 7.35 -5.98
C LEU A 185 5.89 5.88 -5.74
N VAL A 186 7.08 5.60 -5.19
CA VAL A 186 7.48 4.24 -4.80
C VAL A 186 6.55 3.69 -3.71
N GLY A 187 6.22 4.51 -2.70
CA GLY A 187 5.30 4.11 -1.63
C GLY A 187 3.88 3.84 -2.12
N GLU A 188 3.39 4.69 -3.03
CA GLU A 188 2.11 4.54 -3.73
C GLU A 188 2.08 3.27 -4.58
N PHE A 189 3.15 2.98 -5.33
CA PHE A 189 3.25 1.77 -6.15
C PHE A 189 3.25 0.49 -5.30
N LEU A 190 4.03 0.48 -4.20
CA LEU A 190 4.12 -0.66 -3.29
C LEU A 190 2.87 -0.83 -2.40
N GLY A 191 1.96 0.16 -2.38
CA GLY A 191 0.74 0.10 -1.57
C GLY A 191 0.95 0.40 -0.08
N VAL A 192 1.99 1.17 0.26
CA VAL A 192 2.26 1.63 1.64
C VAL A 192 2.03 3.13 1.84
N GLY A 193 1.59 3.80 0.78
CA GLY A 193 1.32 5.23 0.74
C GLY A 193 2.57 6.09 0.93
N ASP A 194 2.33 7.37 1.15
CA ASP A 194 3.39 8.36 1.36
C ASP A 194 4.17 8.04 2.65
N CYS A 195 5.49 7.89 2.53
CA CYS A 195 6.38 7.50 3.61
C CYS A 195 7.57 8.47 3.65
N ASP A 196 8.12 8.72 4.84
CA ASP A 196 9.49 9.25 4.93
C ASP A 196 10.53 8.16 4.61
N ALA A 197 11.82 8.53 4.51
CA ALA A 197 12.87 7.58 4.16
C ALA A 197 13.03 6.44 5.19
N ARG A 198 12.86 6.73 6.48
CA ARG A 198 12.98 5.71 7.54
C ARG A 198 11.82 4.74 7.48
N GLN A 199 10.62 5.25 7.29
CA GLN A 199 9.41 4.47 7.20
C GLN A 199 9.39 3.62 5.92
N LEU A 200 9.78 4.18 4.77
CA LEU A 200 9.88 3.41 3.54
C LEU A 200 10.90 2.27 3.68
N LEU A 201 12.08 2.55 4.24
CA LEU A 201 13.08 1.51 4.53
C LEU A 201 12.53 0.40 5.42
N ARG A 202 11.76 0.78 6.45
CA ARG A 202 11.10 -0.17 7.35
C ARG A 202 10.08 -1.02 6.59
N GLN A 203 9.22 -0.43 5.75
CA GLN A 203 8.24 -1.18 4.96
C GLN A 203 8.90 -2.11 3.94
N MET A 204 9.93 -1.61 3.23
CA MET A 204 10.76 -2.38 2.31
C MET A 204 11.38 -3.58 2.99
N ASN A 205 11.86 -3.45 4.23
CA ASN A 205 12.35 -4.57 5.03
C ASN A 205 11.26 -5.34 5.80
N LEU A 206 10.00 -4.96 5.79
CA LEU A 206 8.94 -5.78 6.38
C LEU A 206 8.31 -6.72 5.35
N PHE A 207 8.05 -6.24 4.13
CA PHE A 207 7.19 -6.96 3.18
C PHE A 207 7.78 -7.22 1.79
N PHE A 208 8.62 -6.32 1.26
CA PHE A 208 8.99 -6.35 -0.16
C PHE A 208 10.33 -7.03 -0.45
N SER A 209 10.44 -7.67 -1.60
CA SER A 209 11.68 -8.19 -2.18
C SER A 209 12.42 -7.11 -2.97
N LYS A 210 13.69 -7.37 -3.34
CA LYS A 210 14.47 -6.45 -4.20
C LYS A 210 13.79 -6.23 -5.54
N SER A 211 13.33 -7.28 -6.20
CA SER A 211 12.65 -7.20 -7.50
C SER A 211 11.38 -6.35 -7.46
N GLU A 212 10.61 -6.39 -6.37
CA GLU A 212 9.41 -5.54 -6.24
C GLU A 212 9.76 -4.06 -6.06
N VAL A 213 10.82 -3.77 -5.29
CA VAL A 213 11.31 -2.40 -5.12
C VAL A 213 11.92 -1.88 -6.42
N ASP A 214 12.68 -2.71 -7.14
CA ASP A 214 13.27 -2.36 -8.43
C ASP A 214 12.18 -2.08 -9.46
N ALA A 215 11.09 -2.87 -9.48
CA ALA A 215 9.92 -2.59 -10.32
C ALA A 215 9.25 -1.25 -9.97
N ALA A 216 9.08 -0.95 -8.68
CA ALA A 216 8.52 0.32 -8.23
C ALA A 216 9.40 1.53 -8.58
N VAL A 217 10.72 1.35 -8.61
CA VAL A 217 11.67 2.39 -9.02
C VAL A 217 11.69 2.53 -10.55
N ALA A 218 11.56 1.43 -11.28
CA ALA A 218 11.49 1.42 -12.73
C ALA A 218 10.24 2.14 -13.26
N SER A 219 9.13 2.11 -12.51
CA SER A 219 7.89 2.81 -12.83
C SER A 219 7.91 4.32 -12.51
N LEU A 220 9.04 4.86 -12.06
CA LEU A 220 9.16 6.29 -11.79
C LEU A 220 9.24 7.09 -13.10
N PRO A 221 8.72 8.33 -13.10
CA PRO A 221 8.84 9.24 -14.24
C PRO A 221 10.29 9.41 -14.66
N LYS A 222 10.52 9.37 -15.97
CA LYS A 222 11.81 9.61 -16.60
C LYS A 222 12.04 11.11 -16.83
N ASP A 223 13.24 11.47 -17.27
CA ASP A 223 13.58 12.87 -17.52
C ASP A 223 12.65 13.48 -18.57
N GLY A 224 12.09 14.66 -18.25
CA GLY A 224 11.07 15.33 -19.07
C GLY A 224 9.63 14.81 -18.92
N GLU A 225 9.39 13.72 -18.19
CA GLU A 225 8.01 13.25 -17.91
C GLU A 225 7.41 14.01 -16.72
N ALA A 226 6.10 14.30 -16.79
CA ALA A 226 5.41 14.97 -15.71
C ALA A 226 5.34 14.07 -14.47
N VAL A 227 5.63 14.63 -13.29
CA VAL A 227 5.44 13.93 -12.03
C VAL A 227 3.94 13.80 -11.78
N PRO A 228 3.40 12.57 -11.61
CA PRO A 228 1.98 12.39 -11.34
C PRO A 228 1.53 13.21 -10.13
N ALA A 229 0.32 13.75 -10.18
CA ALA A 229 -0.27 14.42 -9.04
C ALA A 229 -0.44 13.43 -7.88
N LYS A 230 -0.37 13.94 -6.64
CA LYS A 230 -0.63 13.11 -5.46
C LYS A 230 -2.11 12.73 -5.46
N LEU A 231 -2.37 11.42 -5.38
CA LEU A 231 -3.72 10.90 -5.14
C LEU A 231 -4.01 11.12 -3.64
N THR A 232 -5.18 11.65 -3.33
CA THR A 232 -5.49 12.18 -1.99
C THR A 232 -6.23 11.13 -1.16
N ASP A 233 -6.09 11.17 0.16
CA ASP A 233 -6.82 10.32 1.12
C ASP A 233 -8.14 10.98 1.58
N GLY A 234 -8.71 11.85 0.74
CA GLY A 234 -9.96 12.57 1.04
C GLY A 234 -9.83 13.67 2.08
N GLY A 235 -8.65 13.87 2.67
CA GLY A 235 -8.34 14.94 3.62
C GLY A 235 -7.32 15.92 3.06
N SER A 236 -7.79 17.11 2.67
CA SER A 236 -6.95 18.29 2.39
C SER A 236 -5.92 18.17 1.26
N ASP A 237 -6.38 18.21 0.01
CA ASP A 237 -5.66 18.92 -1.05
C ASP A 237 -6.68 19.40 -2.09
N LYS A 238 -6.96 20.70 -2.12
CA LYS A 238 -7.76 21.32 -3.19
C LYS A 238 -6.86 21.43 -4.43
N GLY A 239 -6.81 20.36 -5.23
CA GLY A 239 -6.12 20.32 -6.52
C GLY A 239 -7.10 20.54 -7.67
N THR A 240 -6.95 21.67 -8.35
CA THR A 240 -7.71 22.10 -9.52
C THR A 240 -7.32 21.35 -10.80
N GLY A 241 -8.31 21.03 -11.64
CA GLY A 241 -8.15 20.95 -13.10
C GLY A 241 -8.21 19.54 -13.69
N ALA A 242 -9.37 19.19 -14.25
CA ALA A 242 -9.55 18.02 -15.09
C ALA A 242 -8.86 18.20 -16.45
N ALA A 243 -7.97 17.29 -16.82
CA ALA A 243 -7.59 17.05 -18.21
C ALA A 243 -8.45 15.90 -18.77
N LYS A 244 -9.06 16.10 -19.94
CA LYS A 244 -9.71 15.02 -20.70
C LYS A 244 -8.64 14.14 -21.33
N GLU A 245 -8.72 12.83 -21.12
CA GLU A 245 -7.93 11.83 -21.86
C GLU A 245 -8.79 11.03 -22.86
N PRO A 246 -8.17 10.47 -23.92
CA PRO A 246 -8.84 9.93 -25.09
C PRO A 246 -9.38 8.50 -24.90
N ASP A 247 -10.19 8.08 -25.86
CA ASP A 247 -10.97 6.84 -25.91
C ASP A 247 -10.16 5.58 -25.55
N PHE A 248 -10.62 4.86 -24.52
CA PHE A 248 -9.94 3.70 -23.92
C PHE A 248 -10.60 2.41 -24.38
N ASP A 249 -9.88 1.57 -25.13
CA ASP A 249 -10.36 0.24 -25.53
C ASP A 249 -10.23 -0.76 -24.37
N LEU A 250 -11.37 -1.11 -23.80
CA LEU A 250 -11.55 -2.00 -22.65
C LEU A 250 -11.02 -3.43 -22.89
N PHE A 251 -10.74 -3.83 -24.14
CA PHE A 251 -10.39 -5.21 -24.51
C PHE A 251 -8.91 -5.43 -24.85
N ALA A 252 -8.05 -4.41 -24.74
CA ALA A 252 -6.62 -4.59 -24.98
C ALA A 252 -5.98 -5.48 -23.89
N TYR A 253 -5.45 -6.64 -24.29
CA TYR A 253 -4.67 -7.52 -23.42
C TYR A 253 -3.27 -6.93 -23.16
N VAL A 254 -2.97 -6.64 -21.89
CA VAL A 254 -1.62 -6.25 -21.43
C VAL A 254 -1.01 -7.41 -20.65
N ALA A 255 0.16 -7.88 -21.07
CA ALA A 255 0.83 -9.03 -20.48
C ALA A 255 1.39 -8.71 -19.07
N PRO A 256 1.59 -9.72 -18.20
CA PRO A 256 2.22 -9.50 -16.90
C PRO A 256 3.66 -8.97 -17.06
N GLY A 257 3.93 -7.75 -16.58
CA GLY A 257 5.25 -7.13 -16.63
C GLY A 257 5.35 -5.85 -17.45
N GLU A 258 4.28 -5.42 -18.13
CA GLU A 258 4.22 -4.13 -18.81
C GLU A 258 3.25 -3.17 -18.09
N ALA A 259 3.64 -1.90 -17.98
CA ALA A 259 2.82 -0.86 -17.36
C ALA A 259 1.65 -0.45 -18.28
N PRO A 260 0.44 -0.22 -17.72
CA PRO A 260 -0.70 0.24 -18.50
C PRO A 260 -0.53 1.70 -18.99
N PRO A 261 -1.28 2.12 -20.03
CA PRO A 261 -1.19 3.47 -20.59
C PRO A 261 -1.32 4.56 -19.50
N GLY A 262 -0.38 5.50 -19.47
CA GLY A 262 -0.26 6.53 -18.41
C GLY A 262 0.87 6.27 -17.42
N PHE A 263 1.42 5.06 -17.41
CA PHE A 263 2.67 4.71 -16.72
C PHE A 263 3.55 3.89 -17.67
N ARG A 264 4.88 3.97 -17.51
CA ARG A 264 5.83 3.11 -18.22
C ARG A 264 6.49 2.14 -17.25
#